data_AF-A0A6V7JBU6-F1
#
_entry.id   AF-A0A6V7JBU6-F1
#
_cell.length_a   1.000
_cell.length_b   1.000
_cell.length_c   1.000
_cell.angle_alpha   90.00
_cell.angle_beta   90.00
_cell.angle_gamma   90.00
#
_symmetry.space_group_name_H-M   'P 1'
#
loop_
_entity.id
_entity.type
_entity.pdbx_description
1 polymer ?
#
loop_
_entity_poly.entity_id
_entity_poly.type
_entity_poly.pdbx_seq_one_letter_code
_entity_poly.pdbx_strand_id
1 'polypeptide(L)' 'RSVHPDNIITTFFNFCIFFFPNILRYVPAKLMGPQTAYFRRVFWKSMKDREESGREGADVIDNLIKLKNENE' A
#
# COMPACT_ATOMS: atom_id res chain seq x y z
N ARG A 1 24.43 -0.17 0.70
CA ARG A 1 23.45 0.91 0.97
C ARG A 1 23.35 1.76 -0.29
N SER A 2 22.42 1.43 -1.19
CA SER A 2 22.11 2.28 -2.34
C SER A 2 20.66 2.70 -2.17
N VAL A 3 20.49 3.92 -1.68
CA VAL A 3 19.21 4.63 -1.67
C VAL A 3 18.73 4.64 -3.11
N HIS A 4 17.53 4.11 -3.36
CA HIS A 4 16.92 4.15 -4.69
C HIS A 4 17.08 5.57 -5.24
N PRO A 5 17.65 5.78 -6.44
CA PRO A 5 17.70 7.11 -7.01
C PRO A 5 16.26 7.60 -7.12
N ASP A 6 15.97 8.75 -6.52
CA ASP A 6 14.65 9.39 -6.40
C ASP A 6 14.20 9.90 -7.77
N ASN A 7 14.06 8.99 -8.73
CA ASN A 7 13.68 9.26 -10.09
C ASN A 7 12.18 9.48 -10.12
N ILE A 8 11.75 10.62 -10.66
CA ILE A 8 10.34 10.99 -10.88
C ILE A 8 9.57 9.85 -11.57
N ILE A 9 10.23 9.09 -12.44
CA ILE A 9 9.67 7.92 -13.12
C ILE A 9 9.26 6.83 -12.11
N THR A 10 10.10 6.52 -11.11
CA THR A 10 9.79 5.53 -10.07
C THR A 10 8.64 6.00 -9.19
N THR A 11 8.64 7.29 -8.84
CA THR A 11 7.53 7.91 -8.07
C THR A 11 6.22 7.85 -8.86
N PHE A 12 6.26 8.18 -10.15
CA PHE A 12 5.11 8.08 -11.05
C PHE A 12 4.64 6.62 -11.19
N PHE A 13 5.57 5.67 -11.28
CA PHE A 13 5.24 4.25 -11.32
C PHE A 13 4.54 3.80 -10.04
N ASN A 14 5.03 4.22 -8.87
CA ASN A 14 4.41 3.93 -7.58
C ASN A 14 3.01 4.56 -7.45
N PHE A 15 2.82 5.77 -7.97
CA PHE A 15 1.52 6.42 -8.07
C PHE A 15 0.57 5.61 -8.97
N CYS A 16 1.00 5.22 -10.17
CA CYS A 16 0.21 4.39 -11.06
C CYS A 16 -0.12 3.03 -10.45
N ILE A 17 0.79 2.44 -9.69
CA ILE A 17 0.54 1.18 -8.99
C ILE A 17 -0.59 1.33 -7.95
N PHE A 18 -0.60 2.45 -7.22
CA PHE A 18 -1.58 2.69 -6.18
C PHE A 18 -2.98 2.98 -6.75
N PHE A 19 -3.07 3.83 -7.77
CA PHE A 19 -4.35 4.33 -8.29
C PHE A 19 -4.91 3.56 -9.48
N PHE A 20 -4.08 2.85 -10.25
CA PHE A 20 -4.49 2.15 -11.46
C PHE A 20 -4.08 0.66 -11.43
N PRO A 21 -4.61 -0.13 -10.49
CA PRO A 21 -4.21 -1.52 -10.28
C PRO A 21 -4.46 -2.42 -11.51
N ASN A 22 -5.44 -2.08 -12.36
CA ASN A 22 -5.73 -2.83 -13.59
C ASN A 22 -4.64 -2.69 -14.66
N ILE A 23 -3.94 -1.55 -14.71
CA ILE A 23 -2.82 -1.32 -15.66
C ILE A 23 -1.62 -2.19 -15.28
N LEU A 24 -1.46 -2.50 -14.00
CA LEU A 24 -0.39 -3.35 -13.47
C LEU A 24 -0.56 -4.83 -13.79
N ARG A 25 -1.75 -5.26 -14.22
CA ARG A 25 -1.98 -6.66 -14.59
C ARG A 25 -1.06 -7.09 -15.76
N TYR A 26 -0.53 -6.11 -16.50
CA TYR A 26 0.41 -6.28 -17.60
C TYR A 26 1.87 -5.94 -17.24
N VAL A 27 2.14 -5.51 -16.00
CA VAL A 27 3.47 -5.07 -15.56
C VAL A 27 3.86 -5.81 -14.29
N PRO A 28 4.96 -6.58 -14.26
CA PRO A 28 5.45 -7.23 -13.04
C PRO A 28 6.13 -6.20 -12.11
N ALA A 29 5.35 -5.24 -11.62
CA ALA A 29 5.84 -4.16 -10.79
C ALA A 29 5.87 -4.60 -9.32
N LYS A 30 7.08 -4.75 -8.75
CA LYS A 30 7.27 -4.83 -7.29
C LYS A 30 7.46 -3.41 -6.77
N LEU A 31 6.40 -2.82 -6.20
CA LEU A 31 6.35 -1.49 -5.54
C LEU A 31 7.63 -1.11 -4.77
N MET A 32 8.27 -2.08 -4.10
CA MET A 32 9.50 -1.85 -3.32
C MET A 32 10.54 -2.97 -3.49
N GLY A 33 10.54 -3.67 -4.63
CA GLY A 33 11.46 -4.79 -4.86
C GLY A 33 11.36 -5.87 -3.75
N PRO A 34 12.47 -6.36 -3.16
CA PRO A 34 12.46 -7.36 -2.07
C PRO A 34 11.71 -6.91 -0.81
N GLN A 35 11.61 -5.60 -0.58
CA GLN A 35 10.98 -5.03 0.63
C GLN A 35 9.45 -5.06 0.56
N THR A 36 8.88 -5.29 -0.64
CA THR A 36 7.43 -5.38 -0.86
C THR A 36 6.77 -6.41 0.05
N ALA A 37 7.43 -7.55 0.30
CA ALA A 37 6.90 -8.60 1.16
C ALA A 37 6.86 -8.18 2.64
N TYR A 38 7.87 -7.43 3.08
CA TYR A 38 7.93 -6.87 4.43
C TYR A 38 6.87 -5.78 4.61
N PHE A 39 6.81 -4.81 3.69
CA PHE A 39 5.81 -3.74 3.73
C PHE A 39 4.39 -4.32 3.75
N ARG A 40 4.09 -5.27 2.85
CA ARG A 40 2.78 -5.94 2.80
C ARG A 40 2.43 -6.62 4.12
N ARG A 41 3.40 -7.30 4.74
CA ARG A 41 3.18 -7.98 6.03
C ARG A 41 2.86 -6.98 7.14
N VAL A 42 3.65 -5.92 7.27
CA VAL A 42 3.44 -4.90 8.30
C VAL A 42 2.14 -4.15 8.06
N PHE A 43 1.87 -3.75 6.83
CA PHE A 43 0.64 -3.06 6.44
C PHE A 43 -0.61 -3.87 6.81
N TRP A 44 -0.70 -5.14 6.38
CA TRP A 44 -1.86 -5.98 6.73
C TRP A 44 -1.95 -6.26 8.23
N LYS A 45 -0.82 -6.42 8.92
CA LYS A 45 -0.81 -6.58 10.37
C LYS A 45 -1.39 -5.34 11.06
N SER A 46 -0.99 -4.14 10.66
CA SER A 46 -1.51 -2.88 11.21
C SER A 46 -3.00 -2.69 10.92
N MET A 47 -3.45 -3.01 9.71
CA MET A 47 -4.89 -2.98 9.36
C MET A 47 -5.69 -3.93 10.25
N LYS A 48 -5.26 -5.19 10.37
CA LYS A 48 -5.93 -6.20 11.18
C LYS A 48 -5.93 -5.85 12.67
N ASP A 49 -4.78 -5.45 13.22
CA ASP A 49 -4.66 -5.05 14.63
C ASP A 49 -5.61 -3.86 14.92
N ARG A 50 -5.83 -2.95 13.96
CA ARG A 50 -6.77 -1.83 14.08
C ARG A 50 -8.23 -2.31 14.02
N GLU A 51 -8.59 -3.14 13.04
CA GLU A 51 -9.92 -3.75 12.93
C GLU A 51 -10.31 -4.50 14.21
N GLU A 52 -9.40 -5.28 14.80
CA GLU A 52 -9.64 -6.02 16.04
C GLU A 52 -9.72 -5.12 17.28
N SER A 53 -8.96 -4.01 17.29
CA SER A 53 -8.95 -3.08 18.42
C SER A 53 -10.20 -2.21 18.51
N GLY A 54 -10.95 -2.05 17.41
CA GLY A 54 -12.14 -1.20 17.32
C GLY A 54 -11.88 0.28 17.63
N ARG A 55 -10.62 0.73 17.67
CA ARG A 55 -10.28 2.13 17.95
C ARG A 55 -10.38 2.92 16.66
N GLU A 56 -11.36 3.81 16.59
CA GLU A 56 -11.41 4.80 15.52
C GLU A 56 -10.39 5.92 15.82
N GLY A 57 -9.44 6.10 14.90
CA GLY A 57 -8.46 7.18 14.90
C GLY A 57 -8.52 7.95 13.58
N ALA A 58 -8.34 9.28 13.62
CA ALA A 58 -8.39 10.12 12.43
C ALA A 58 -7.12 10.00 11.54
N ASP A 59 -6.67 8.78 11.26
CA ASP A 59 -5.50 8.48 10.43
C ASP A 59 -5.87 7.77 9.12
N VAL A 60 -4.87 7.61 8.26
CA VAL A 60 -5.03 7.02 6.94
C VAL A 60 -5.47 5.55 7.02
N ILE A 61 -5.09 4.82 8.07
CA ILE A 61 -5.44 3.40 8.24
C ILE A 61 -6.95 3.25 8.44
N ASP A 62 -7.58 4.13 9.21
CA ASP A 62 -9.03 4.11 9.41
C ASP A 62 -9.80 4.39 8.12
N ASN A 63 -9.38 5.38 7.34
CA ASN A 63 -10.00 5.65 6.05
C ASN A 63 -9.89 4.44 5.10
N LEU A 64 -8.77 3.70 5.16
CA LEU A 64 -8.58 2.49 4.36
C LEU A 64 -9.46 1.33 4.85
N ILE A 65 -9.64 1.16 6.15
CA ILE A 65 -10.56 0.15 6.72
C ILE A 65 -11.99 0.49 6.34
N LYS A 66 -12.38 1.76 6.44
CA LYS A 66 -13.70 2.23 6.03
C LYS A 66 -13.95 1.96 4.55
N LEU A 67 -12.99 2.30 3.69
CA LEU A 67 -13.07 2.04 2.25
C LEU A 67 -13.17 0.54 1.94
N LYS A 68 -12.45 -0.32 2.69
CA LYS A 68 -12.56 -1.77 2.57
C LYS A 68 -13.98 -2.24 2.89
N ASN A 69 -14.53 -1.80 4.02
CA ASN A 69 -15.86 -2.21 4.48
C ASN A 69 -17.01 -1.61 3.64
N GLU A 70 -16.79 -0.47 2.96
CA GLU A 70 -17.76 0.14 2.04
C GLU A 70 -17.88 -0.59 0.68
N ASN A 71 -16.92 -1.46 0.35
CA ASN A 71 -16.90 -2.21 -0.91
C ASN A 71 -17.19 -3.72 -0.74
N GLU A 72 -17.59 -4.17 0.45
CA GLU A 72 -18.16 -5.50 0.73
C GLU A 72 -19.70 -5.43 0.83
#